data_AF-A0A4Z0NLN6-F1
#
_entry.id   AF-A0A4Z0NLN6-F1
#
_cell.length_a   1.000
_cell.length_b   1.000
_cell.length_c   1.000
_cell.angle_alpha   90.00
_cell.angle_beta   90.00
_cell.angle_gamma   90.00
#
_symmetry.space_group_name_H-M   'P 1'
#
loop_
_entity.id
_entity.type
_entity.pdbx_description
1 polymer ?
#
loop_
_entity_poly.entity_id
_entity_poly.type
_entity_poly.pdbx_seq_one_letter_code
_entity_poly.pdbx_strand_id
1 'polypeptide(L)' 'MAHQNGTRFSVPSALPSGRPPDSGRPPADRLAEHLIEAYRQAAACEDPVALDLIRLALWHVGHTYPPSGLAPLEEHWS' A
#
# COMPACT_ATOMS: atom_id res chain seq x y z
N MET A 1 7.49 -14.54 -54.95
CA MET A 1 8.12 -14.48 -53.62
C MET A 1 7.26 -13.59 -52.73
N ALA A 2 7.02 -14.06 -51.51
CA ALA A 2 5.93 -13.70 -50.61
C ALA A 2 5.94 -12.24 -50.13
N HIS A 3 4.75 -11.63 -49.97
CA HIS A 3 4.53 -10.65 -48.89
C HIS A 3 3.05 -10.59 -48.44
N GLN A 4 2.83 -11.20 -47.27
CA GLN A 4 2.08 -10.68 -46.11
C GLN A 4 0.54 -10.63 -46.17
N ASN A 5 -0.05 -11.77 -45.79
CA ASN A 5 -1.28 -11.81 -45.01
C ASN A 5 -0.90 -11.66 -43.51
N GLY A 6 -1.56 -10.77 -42.76
CA GLY A 6 -1.21 -10.52 -41.37
C GLY A 6 -2.06 -9.45 -40.69
N THR A 7 -3.32 -9.79 -40.44
CA THR A 7 -4.08 -9.47 -39.21
C THR A 7 -3.98 -8.03 -38.67
N ARG A 8 -5.02 -7.23 -38.92
CA ARG A 8 -5.35 -6.04 -38.12
C ARG A 8 -5.59 -6.48 -36.67
N PHE A 9 -4.60 -6.29 -35.80
CA PHE A 9 -4.83 -6.30 -34.37
C PHE A 9 -5.40 -4.93 -33.97
N SER A 10 -6.73 -4.87 -33.84
CA SER A 10 -7.38 -3.86 -33.03
C SER A 10 -6.97 -4.10 -31.57
N VAL A 11 -5.98 -3.37 -31.09
CA VAL A 11 -5.74 -3.24 -29.65
C VAL A 11 -6.64 -2.10 -29.16
N PRO A 12 -7.66 -2.35 -28.33
CA PRO A 12 -8.18 -1.26 -27.51
C PRO A 12 -7.05 -0.89 -26.55
N SER A 13 -6.45 0.29 -26.76
CA SER A 13 -5.65 0.96 -25.73
C SER A 13 -6.60 1.33 -24.59
N ALA A 14 -6.94 0.33 -23.77
CA ALA A 14 -7.32 0.57 -22.40
C ALA A 14 -6.05 1.08 -21.72
N LEU A 15 -5.91 2.40 -21.71
CA LEU A 15 -4.98 3.07 -20.81
C LEU A 15 -5.20 2.45 -19.41
N PRO A 16 -4.17 1.91 -18.74
CA PRO A 16 -4.30 1.64 -17.32
C PRO A 16 -4.66 2.98 -16.70
N SER A 17 -5.90 3.07 -16.22
CA SER A 17 -6.42 4.23 -15.52
C SER A 17 -5.39 4.58 -14.46
N GLY A 18 -4.63 5.65 -14.73
CA GLY A 18 -3.59 6.13 -13.86
C GLY A 18 -4.27 6.43 -12.54
N ARG A 19 -4.00 5.61 -11.53
CA ARG A 19 -4.38 5.90 -10.15
C ARG A 19 -3.95 7.35 -9.89
N PRO A 20 -4.87 8.26 -9.50
CA PRO A 20 -4.51 9.63 -9.25
C PRO A 20 -3.37 9.65 -8.21
N PRO A 21 -2.43 10.61 -8.29
CA PRO A 21 -1.33 10.72 -7.35
C PRO A 21 -1.88 11.02 -5.96
N ASP A 22 -2.16 9.96 -5.19
CA ASP A 22 -2.12 9.81 -3.73
C ASP A 22 -2.62 10.98 -2.86
N SER A 23 -3.50 11.82 -3.40
CA SER A 23 -3.89 13.11 -2.81
C SER A 23 -4.98 13.00 -1.74
N GLY A 24 -5.50 11.79 -1.50
CA GLY A 24 -6.53 11.53 -0.50
C GLY A 24 -6.11 10.60 0.63
N ARG A 25 -4.90 10.03 0.59
CA ARG A 25 -4.51 9.01 1.57
C ARG A 25 -3.77 9.64 2.77
N PRO A 26 -4.22 9.39 4.02
CA PRO A 26 -3.54 9.87 5.21
C PRO A 26 -2.04 9.53 5.20
N PRO A 27 -1.16 10.42 5.71
CA PRO A 27 0.26 10.10 5.86
C PRO A 27 0.53 8.81 6.64
N ALA A 28 -0.31 8.50 7.64
CA ALA A 28 -0.23 7.28 8.44
C ALA A 28 -0.44 6.01 7.60
N ASP A 29 -1.44 6.01 6.72
CA ASP A 29 -1.71 4.89 5.81
C ASP A 29 -0.54 4.66 4.86
N ARG A 30 0.03 5.74 4.31
CA ARG A 30 1.21 5.66 3.44
C ARG A 30 2.41 5.10 4.19
N LEU A 31 2.64 5.54 5.42
CA LEU A 31 3.70 5.02 6.26
C LEU A 31 3.48 3.52 6.58
N ALA A 32 2.26 3.12 6.92
CA ALA A 32 1.91 1.72 7.17
C ALA A 32 2.19 0.84 5.95
N GLU A 33 1.84 1.30 4.74
CA GLU A 33 2.13 0.57 3.50
C GLU A 33 3.64 0.39 3.27
N HIS A 34 4.43 1.45 3.48
CA HIS A 34 5.89 1.36 3.37
C HIS A 34 6.48 0.37 4.39
N LEU A 35 5.96 0.36 5.62
CA LEU A 35 6.40 -0.57 6.66
C LEU A 35 6.01 -2.02 6.36
N ILE A 36 4.83 -2.25 5.77
CA ILE A 36 4.40 -3.59 5.32
C ILE A 36 5.32 -4.09 4.21
N GLU A 37 5.68 -3.24 3.24
CA GLU A 37 6.61 -3.65 2.19
C GLU A 37 8.02 -3.91 2.75
N ALA A 38 8.52 -3.06 3.65
CA ALA A 38 9.78 -3.28 4.33
C ALA A 38 9.79 -4.61 5.11
N TYR A 39 8.68 -4.99 5.75
CA TYR A 39 8.55 -6.27 6.45
C TYR A 39 8.74 -7.45 5.50
N ARG A 40 8.14 -7.39 4.30
CA ARG A 40 8.27 -8.45 3.29
C ARG A 40 9.71 -8.61 2.82
N GLN A 41 10.41 -7.48 2.62
CA GLN A 41 11.84 -7.48 2.25
C GLN A 41 12.70 -8.04 3.39
N ALA A 42 12.48 -7.60 4.63
CA ALA A 42 13.20 -8.11 5.80
C ALA A 42 12.97 -9.62 6.01
N ALA A 43 11.75 -10.10 5.78
CA ALA A 43 11.43 -11.52 5.85
C ALA A 43 12.14 -12.33 4.76
N ALA A 44 12.24 -11.80 3.53
CA ALA A 44 12.97 -12.44 2.44
C ALA A 44 14.49 -12.51 2.72
N CYS A 45 15.02 -11.57 3.50
CA CYS A 45 16.41 -11.56 3.96
C CYS A 45 16.63 -12.31 5.28
N GLU A 46 15.59 -12.86 5.89
CA GLU A 46 15.63 -13.53 7.19
C GLU A 46 16.28 -12.69 8.30
N ASP A 47 16.13 -11.36 8.27
CA ASP A 47 16.71 -10.45 9.28
C ASP A 47 15.76 -10.32 10.49
N PRO A 48 16.06 -10.94 11.64
CA PRO A 48 15.16 -10.93 12.80
C PRO A 48 15.07 -9.55 13.45
N VAL A 49 16.13 -8.74 13.40
CA VAL A 49 16.16 -7.42 14.05
C VAL A 49 15.31 -6.44 13.25
N ALA A 50 15.44 -6.45 11.93
CA ALA A 50 14.62 -5.63 11.05
C ALA A 50 13.13 -5.97 11.21
N LEU A 51 12.77 -7.26 11.29
CA LEU A 51 11.38 -7.69 11.49
C LEU A 51 10.79 -7.13 12.79
N ASP A 52 11.53 -7.19 13.90
CA ASP A 52 11.03 -6.70 15.19
C ASP A 52 10.92 -5.17 15.23
N LEU A 53 11.88 -4.44 14.65
CA LEU A 53 11.80 -2.98 14.54
C LEU A 53 10.60 -2.54 13.68
N ILE A 54 10.34 -3.23 12.58
CA ILE A 54 9.20 -2.93 11.69
C ILE A 54 7.88 -3.24 12.39
N ARG A 55 7.79 -4.34 13.16
CA ARG A 55 6.60 -4.65 13.98
C ARG A 55 6.35 -3.56 15.03
N LEU A 56 7.39 -3.10 15.72
CA LEU A 56 7.27 -2.02 16.71
C LEU A 56 6.79 -0.72 16.04
N ALA A 57 7.34 -0.38 14.87
CA ALA A 57 6.92 0.79 14.12
C ALA A 57 5.45 0.70 13.67
N LEU A 58 5.01 -0.46 13.18
CA LEU A 58 3.60 -0.70 12.81
C LEU A 58 2.66 -0.54 14.01
N TRP A 59 3.04 -1.09 15.17
CA TRP A 59 2.29 -0.92 16.40
C TRP A 59 2.16 0.57 16.78
N HIS A 60 3.27 1.31 16.73
CA HIS A 60 3.28 2.73 17.05
C HIS A 60 2.40 3.55 16.08
N VAL A 61 2.44 3.25 14.78
CA VAL A 61 1.60 3.92 13.77
C VAL A 61 0.12 3.69 14.06
N GLY A 62 -0.29 2.45 14.31
CA GLY A 62 -1.69 2.12 14.63
C GLY A 62 -2.18 2.72 15.95
N HIS A 63 -1.28 2.93 16.91
CA HIS A 63 -1.60 3.57 18.20
C HIS A 63 -1.63 5.11 18.11
N THR A 64 -0.75 5.72 17.31
CA THR A 64 -0.57 7.18 17.25
C THR A 64 -1.55 7.86 16.30
N TYR A 65 -1.91 7.16 15.23
CA TYR A 65 -2.81 7.68 14.21
C TYR A 65 -4.08 6.83 14.22
N PRO A 66 -5.11 7.20 15.00
CA PRO A 66 -6.37 6.49 14.96
C PRO A 66 -6.91 6.49 13.52
N PRO A 67 -7.51 5.38 13.07
CA PRO A 67 -8.02 5.28 11.70
C PRO A 67 -8.98 6.45 11.47
N SER A 68 -8.71 7.22 10.41
CA SER A 68 -9.51 8.39 10.04
C SER A 68 -10.94 7.93 9.71
N GLY A 69 -11.81 7.88 10.71
CA GLY A 69 -13.15 7.29 10.60
C GLY A 69 -13.71 6.72 11.90
N LEU A 70 -12.87 6.42 12.88
CA LEU A 70 -13.31 6.18 14.26
C LEU A 70 -12.91 7.40 15.08
N ALA A 71 -13.83 8.35 15.20
CA ALA A 71 -13.77 9.30 16.30
C ALA A 71 -13.55 8.51 17.60
N PRO A 72 -12.76 9.01 18.57
CA PRO A 72 -12.73 8.41 19.89
C PRO A 72 -14.18 8.37 20.36
N LEU A 73 -14.76 7.16 20.43
CA LEU A 73 -15.98 6.95 21.16
C LEU A 73 -15.57 7.14 22.61
N GLU A 74 -15.50 8.40 23.05
CA GLU A 74 -15.39 8.73 24.46
C GLU A 74 -16.53 7.98 25.12
N GLU A 75 -16.14 7.01 25.95
CA GLU A 75 -17.01 6.18 26.76
C GLU A 75 -17.80 7.08 27.71
N HIS A 76 -18.90 7.64 27.18
CA HIS A 76 -20.00 8.19 27.95
C HIS A 76 -20.78 7.02 28.56
N TRP A 77 -20.16 6.33 29.52
CA TRP A 77 -20.92 5.54 30.48
C TRP A 77 -21.18 6.44 31.68
N SER A 78 -22.39 7.00 31.66
CA SER A 78 -22.99 7.76 32.76
C SER A 78 -23.46 6.85 33.89
#